data_AF-A0ABD3DCI8-F1
#
_entry.id   AF-A0ABD3DCI8-F1
#
_cell.length_a   1.000
_cell.length_b   1.000
_cell.length_c   1.000
_cell.angle_alpha   90.00
_cell.angle_beta   90.00
_cell.angle_gamma   90.00
#
_symmetry.space_group_name_H-M   'P 1'
#
loop_
_entity.id
_entity.type
_entity.pdbx_description
1 polymer ?
#
loop_
_entity_poly.entity_id
_entity_poly.type
_entity_poly.pdbx_seq_one_letter_code
_entity_poly.pdbx_strand_id
1 'polypeptide(L)'
;MKQATLIGITISTVFYMLCGVLGYAAFGNNAPGNFLTGFGFYEPFWLVAFANLCIVIHLIGAYQVFCQPLFMFVENWSRQKWKGNKLINAERSVVIPFFGVFELSLFRLFWRTIYVICTTILAMLFPFFNNIVGLIGAAAFWPLTVYFPTEMYIARSKMPSFSLRWIMLRTLTSVCLVISLLAVAGSVQGLVKSVTKFKPFHSVS
;
A
#
# COMPACT_ATOMS: atom_id res chain seq x y z
N MET A 1 9.09 -23.34 -3.57
CA MET A 1 8.94 -21.88 -3.72
C MET A 1 9.03 -21.42 -5.17
N LYS A 2 10.08 -21.74 -5.95
CA LYS A 2 10.26 -21.24 -7.33
C LYS A 2 9.03 -21.39 -8.25
N GLN A 3 8.40 -22.57 -8.27
CA GLN A 3 7.20 -22.83 -9.08
C GLN A 3 6.01 -21.99 -8.64
N ALA A 4 5.74 -21.91 -7.33
CA ALA A 4 4.67 -21.07 -6.79
C ALA A 4 4.90 -19.58 -7.10
N THR A 5 6.14 -19.10 -6.97
CA THR A 5 6.53 -17.73 -7.33
C THR A 5 6.33 -17.46 -8.82
N LEU A 6 6.75 -18.38 -9.69
CA LEU A 6 6.58 -18.26 -11.13
C LEU A 6 5.09 -18.16 -11.49
N ILE A 7 4.29 -19.11 -11.01
CA ILE A 7 2.84 -19.14 -11.26
C ILE A 7 2.18 -17.86 -10.75
N GLY A 8 2.48 -17.45 -9.52
CA GLY A 8 1.91 -16.25 -8.91
C GLY A 8 2.24 -14.97 -9.67
N ILE A 9 3.50 -14.79 -10.08
CA ILE A 9 3.93 -13.63 -10.88
C ILE A 9 3.26 -13.67 -12.25
N THR A 10 3.27 -14.81 -12.95
CA THR A 10 2.65 -14.94 -14.27
C THR A 10 1.16 -14.60 -14.23
N ILE A 11 0.40 -15.16 -13.28
CA ILE A 11 -1.02 -14.86 -13.12
C ILE A 11 -1.22 -13.36 -12.88
N SER A 12 -0.46 -12.76 -11.96
CA SER A 12 -0.57 -11.33 -11.64
C SER A 12 -0.24 -10.45 -12.85
N THR A 13 0.80 -10.78 -13.61
CA THR A 13 1.19 -10.05 -14.82
C THR A 13 0.10 -10.12 -15.88
N VAL A 14 -0.46 -11.31 -16.13
CA VAL A 14 -1.56 -11.48 -17.09
C VAL A 14 -2.77 -10.68 -16.66
N PHE A 15 -3.17 -10.74 -15.39
CA PHE A 15 -4.29 -9.96 -14.87
C PHE A 15 -4.08 -8.45 -15.01
N TYR A 16 -2.93 -7.91 -14.60
CA TYR A 16 -2.65 -6.48 -14.73
C TYR A 16 -2.57 -6.03 -16.19
N MET A 17 -1.98 -6.84 -17.06
CA MET A 17 -1.92 -6.54 -18.49
C MET A 17 -3.32 -6.54 -19.12
N LEU A 18 -4.16 -7.52 -18.78
CA LEU A 18 -5.55 -7.57 -19.24
C LEU A 18 -6.34 -6.33 -18.79
N CYS A 19 -6.23 -5.94 -17.51
CA CYS A 19 -6.87 -4.73 -17.00
C CYS A 19 -6.42 -3.46 -17.75
N GLY A 20 -5.11 -3.34 -18.02
CA GLY A 20 -4.56 -2.20 -18.76
C GLY A 20 -5.00 -2.16 -20.23
N VAL A 21 -4.88 -3.29 -20.94
CA VAL A 21 -5.23 -3.39 -22.37
C VAL A 21 -6.73 -3.25 -22.59
N LEU A 22 -7.57 -3.94 -21.82
CA LEU A 22 -9.03 -3.84 -21.95
C LEU A 22 -9.52 -2.46 -21.50
N GLY A 23 -8.95 -1.90 -20.44
CA GLY A 23 -9.28 -0.54 -19.99
C GLY A 23 -8.95 0.51 -21.06
N TYR A 24 -7.77 0.41 -21.69
CA TYR A 24 -7.40 1.29 -22.79
C TYR A 24 -8.25 1.04 -24.03
N ALA A 25 -8.58 -0.21 -24.37
CA ALA A 25 -9.46 -0.52 -25.49
C ALA A 25 -10.87 0.07 -25.32
N ALA A 26 -11.38 0.10 -24.08
CA ALA A 26 -12.71 0.64 -23.78
C ALA A 26 -12.75 2.18 -23.73
N PHE A 27 -11.74 2.83 -23.14
CA PHE A 27 -11.76 4.28 -22.85
C PHE A 27 -10.76 5.11 -23.65
N GLY A 28 -9.82 4.48 -24.36
CA GLY A 28 -8.73 5.14 -25.07
C GLY A 28 -7.91 6.06 -24.16
N ASN A 29 -7.54 7.23 -24.70
CA ASN A 29 -6.78 8.26 -23.97
C ASN A 29 -7.55 8.89 -22.79
N ASN A 30 -8.85 8.62 -22.68
CA ASN A 30 -9.69 9.13 -21.59
C ASN A 30 -9.82 8.12 -20.43
N ALA A 31 -9.03 7.04 -20.43
CA ALA A 31 -9.06 6.05 -19.36
C ALA A 31 -8.78 6.68 -17.98
N PRO A 32 -9.73 6.59 -17.03
CA PRO A 32 -9.55 7.15 -15.70
C PRO A 32 -8.58 6.28 -14.88
N GLY A 33 -7.83 6.89 -13.95
CA GLY A 33 -6.95 6.14 -13.06
C GLY A 33 -7.70 5.20 -12.08
N ASN A 34 -8.98 5.47 -11.82
CA ASN A 34 -9.90 4.54 -11.17
C ASN A 34 -11.08 4.25 -12.10
N PHE A 35 -11.15 3.05 -12.66
CA PHE A 35 -12.21 2.68 -13.60
C PHE A 35 -13.61 2.84 -13.01
N LEU A 36 -13.80 2.55 -11.71
CA LEU A 36 -15.11 2.68 -11.07
C LEU A 36 -15.61 4.12 -10.97
N THR A 37 -14.72 5.11 -11.08
CA THR A 37 -15.11 6.53 -11.15
C THR A 37 -15.46 7.00 -12.57
N GLY A 38 -15.02 6.27 -13.61
CA GLY A 38 -15.32 6.62 -15.01
C GLY A 38 -16.69 6.19 -15.50
N PHE A 39 -17.33 5.25 -14.81
CA PHE A 39 -18.65 4.71 -15.18
C PHE A 39 -19.82 5.47 -14.57
N GLY A 40 -19.60 6.66 -13.99
CA GLY A 40 -20.60 7.41 -13.20
C GLY A 40 -21.95 7.69 -13.86
N PHE A 41 -22.10 7.44 -15.17
CA PHE A 41 -23.32 7.64 -15.95
C PHE A 41 -23.73 6.44 -16.84
N TYR A 42 -23.04 5.29 -16.77
CA TYR A 42 -23.33 4.15 -17.64
C TYR A 42 -23.98 2.99 -16.85
N GLU A 43 -25.18 2.58 -17.29
CA GLU A 43 -25.87 1.40 -16.79
C GLU A 43 -25.01 0.13 -17.02
N PRO A 44 -24.95 -0.84 -16.08
CA PRO A 44 -25.77 -0.99 -14.87
C PRO A 44 -25.08 -0.61 -13.54
N PHE A 45 -25.73 0.24 -12.74
CA PHE A 45 -25.25 0.69 -11.42
C PHE A 45 -25.00 -0.45 -10.42
N TRP A 46 -25.75 -1.56 -10.51
CA TRP A 46 -25.59 -2.69 -9.60
C TRP A 46 -24.21 -3.35 -9.74
N LEU A 47 -23.64 -3.39 -10.94
CA LEU A 47 -22.31 -3.96 -11.16
C LEU A 47 -21.21 -3.10 -10.51
N VAL A 48 -21.34 -1.77 -10.61
CA VAL A 48 -20.45 -0.82 -9.93
C VAL A 48 -20.59 -0.94 -8.41
N ALA A 49 -21.81 -1.06 -7.89
CA ALA A 49 -22.05 -1.27 -6.46
C ALA A 49 -21.46 -2.59 -5.95
N PHE A 50 -21.62 -3.67 -6.70
CA PHE A 50 -21.05 -4.98 -6.39
C PHE A 50 -19.51 -4.93 -6.39
N ALA A 51 -18.90 -4.29 -7.40
CA ALA A 51 -17.44 -4.12 -7.46
C ALA A 51 -16.91 -3.33 -6.25
N ASN A 52 -17.59 -2.24 -5.86
CA ASN A 52 -17.24 -1.48 -4.67
C ASN A 52 -17.39 -2.30 -3.38
N LEU A 53 -18.43 -3.13 -3.26
CA LEU A 53 -18.60 -4.03 -2.11
C LEU A 53 -17.44 -5.03 -2.00
N CYS A 54 -17.02 -5.64 -3.12
CA CYS A 54 -15.87 -6.53 -3.16
C CYS A 54 -14.57 -5.82 -2.74
N ILE A 55 -14.36 -4.57 -3.18
CA ILE A 55 -13.22 -3.75 -2.77
C ILE A 55 -13.26 -3.49 -1.26
N VAL A 56 -14.41 -3.15 -0.69
CA VAL A 56 -14.57 -2.93 0.76
C VAL A 56 -14.20 -4.19 1.54
N ILE A 57 -14.76 -5.34 1.17
CA ILE A 57 -14.48 -6.62 1.84
C ILE A 57 -12.97 -6.94 1.77
N HIS A 58 -12.36 -6.79 0.60
CA HIS A 58 -10.93 -7.02 0.40
C HIS A 58 -10.06 -6.06 1.23
N LEU A 59 -10.36 -4.76 1.21
CA LEU A 59 -9.58 -3.74 1.90
C LEU A 59 -9.69 -3.83 3.41
N ILE A 60 -10.83 -4.25 3.96
CA ILE A 60 -10.97 -4.53 5.41
C ILE A 60 -9.97 -5.62 5.80
N GLY A 61 -9.93 -6.73 5.07
CA GLY A 61 -8.97 -7.81 5.32
C GLY A 61 -7.52 -7.35 5.21
N ALA A 62 -7.19 -6.62 4.13
CA ALA A 62 -5.85 -6.09 3.92
C ALA A 62 -5.44 -5.14 5.06
N TYR A 63 -6.30 -4.19 5.44
CA TYR A 63 -6.05 -3.25 6.52
C TYR A 63 -5.74 -3.96 7.84
N GLN A 64 -6.52 -4.99 8.19
CA GLN A 64 -6.30 -5.77 9.39
C GLN A 64 -4.91 -6.41 9.40
N VAL A 65 -4.49 -7.04 8.30
CA VAL A 65 -3.17 -7.69 8.20
C VAL A 65 -2.03 -6.66 8.22
N PHE A 66 -2.15 -5.55 7.48
CA PHE A 66 -1.10 -4.53 7.38
C PHE A 66 -0.89 -3.76 8.69
N CYS A 67 -1.92 -3.60 9.52
CA CYS A 67 -1.76 -2.91 10.80
C CYS A 67 -1.10 -3.77 11.89
N GLN A 68 -1.15 -5.11 11.80
CA GLN A 68 -0.61 -5.99 12.86
C GLN A 68 0.88 -5.74 13.14
N PRO A 69 1.80 -5.68 12.15
CA PRO A 69 3.21 -5.47 12.44
C PRO A 69 3.48 -4.13 13.13
N LEU A 70 2.74 -3.08 12.75
CA LEU A 70 2.86 -1.75 13.38
C LEU A 70 2.38 -1.77 14.83
N PHE A 71 1.24 -2.40 15.09
CA PHE A 71 0.72 -2.57 16.45
C PHE A 71 1.69 -3.37 17.30
N MET A 72 2.18 -4.51 16.80
CA MET A 72 3.17 -5.33 17.51
C MET A 72 4.45 -4.55 17.82
N PHE A 73 4.97 -3.78 16.85
CA PHE A 73 6.18 -2.99 17.04
C PHE A 73 6.01 -1.95 18.15
N VAL A 74 4.97 -1.11 18.07
CA VAL A 74 4.74 -0.04 19.04
C VAL A 74 4.38 -0.60 20.42
N GLU A 75 3.58 -1.66 20.48
CA GLU A 75 3.21 -2.32 21.73
C GLU A 75 4.44 -2.94 22.42
N ASN A 76 5.26 -3.68 21.68
CA ASN A 76 6.47 -4.29 22.24
C ASN A 76 7.49 -3.24 22.68
N TRP A 77 7.70 -2.21 21.88
CA TRP A 77 8.58 -1.10 22.23
C TRP A 77 8.12 -0.39 23.50
N SER A 78 6.81 -0.11 23.62
CA SER A 78 6.24 0.55 24.79
C SER A 78 6.36 -0.30 26.06
N ARG A 79 6.11 -1.61 25.96
CA ARG A 79 6.29 -2.55 27.08
C ARG A 79 7.75 -2.62 27.54
N GLN A 80 8.69 -2.63 26.60
CA GLN A 80 10.12 -2.63 26.93
C GLN A 80 10.59 -1.32 27.57
N LYS A 81 10.06 -0.18 27.11
CA LYS A 81 10.44 1.15 27.61
C LYS A 81 9.85 1.45 28.99
N TRP A 82 8.60 1.04 29.25
CA TRP A 82 7.87 1.34 30.48
C TRP A 82 7.45 0.08 31.24
N LYS A 83 8.43 -0.76 31.61
CA LYS A 83 8.22 -2.03 32.32
C LYS A 83 7.42 -1.92 33.63
N GLY A 84 7.56 -0.80 34.35
CA GLY A 84 6.89 -0.58 35.64
C GLY A 84 5.48 0.01 35.56
N ASN A 85 5.01 0.44 34.39
CA ASN A 85 3.72 1.14 34.30
C ASN A 85 2.56 0.14 34.18
N LYS A 86 1.68 0.13 35.20
CA LYS A 86 0.48 -0.72 35.22
C LYS A 86 -0.48 -0.39 34.08
N LEU A 87 -0.57 0.86 33.60
CA LEU A 87 -1.46 1.22 32.49
C LEU A 87 -1.06 0.57 31.15
N ILE A 88 0.24 0.34 30.94
CA ILE A 88 0.79 -0.22 29.70
C ILE A 88 0.82 -1.75 29.76
N ASN A 89 1.22 -2.31 30.91
CA ASN A 89 1.44 -3.75 31.07
C ASN A 89 0.26 -4.50 31.70
N ALA A 90 -0.74 -3.82 32.26
CA ALA A 90 -1.91 -4.53 32.78
C ALA A 90 -2.74 -5.11 31.64
N GLU A 91 -2.88 -6.42 31.67
CA GLU A 91 -3.81 -7.19 30.84
C GLU A 91 -4.98 -7.59 31.74
N ARG A 92 -6.17 -7.12 31.38
CA ARG A 92 -7.42 -7.47 32.06
C ARG A 92 -8.16 -8.46 31.20
N SER A 93 -8.30 -9.69 31.69
CA SER A 93 -9.16 -10.69 31.09
C SER A 93 -10.62 -10.26 31.25
N VAL A 94 -11.30 -9.97 30.15
CA VAL A 94 -12.73 -9.72 30.10
C VAL A 94 -13.40 -10.93 29.46
N VAL A 95 -14.26 -11.59 30.23
CA VAL A 95 -15.07 -12.70 29.74
C VAL A 95 -16.28 -12.11 29.02
N ILE A 96 -16.36 -12.30 27.72
CA ILE A 96 -17.52 -11.89 26.93
C ILE A 96 -18.42 -13.12 26.75
N PRO A 97 -19.68 -13.08 27.19
CA PRO A 97 -20.61 -14.18 26.98
C PRO A 97 -20.66 -14.55 25.48
N PHE A 98 -20.61 -15.85 25.16
CA PHE A 98 -20.57 -16.43 23.79
C PHE A 98 -19.28 -16.27 22.96
N PHE A 99 -18.39 -15.31 23.27
CA PHE A 99 -17.20 -15.05 22.45
C PHE A 99 -15.85 -15.41 23.12
N GLY A 100 -15.87 -15.83 24.38
CA GLY A 100 -14.68 -16.31 25.11
C GLY A 100 -14.01 -15.24 25.97
N VAL A 101 -12.78 -15.53 26.42
CA VAL A 101 -11.98 -14.65 27.27
C VAL A 101 -11.08 -13.79 26.40
N PHE A 102 -11.22 -12.47 26.49
CA PHE A 102 -10.36 -11.52 25.79
C PHE A 102 -9.43 -10.83 26.77
N GLU A 103 -8.13 -10.85 26.49
CA GLU A 103 -7.16 -10.07 27.25
C GLU A 103 -7.13 -8.64 26.71
N LEU A 104 -7.77 -7.71 27.43
CA LEU A 104 -7.80 -6.30 27.06
C LEU A 104 -6.71 -5.55 27.85
N SER A 105 -5.85 -4.85 27.12
CA SER A 105 -4.94 -3.85 27.69
C SER A 105 -5.51 -2.48 27.32
N LEU A 106 -5.66 -1.59 28.32
CA LEU A 106 -6.15 -0.23 28.09
C LEU A 106 -5.25 0.51 27.08
N PHE A 107 -3.93 0.35 27.21
CA PHE A 107 -2.98 0.91 26.26
C PHE A 107 -3.22 0.42 24.83
N ARG A 108 -3.40 -0.89 24.61
CA ARG A 108 -3.69 -1.44 23.26
C ARG A 108 -4.96 -0.84 22.67
N LEU A 109 -6.02 -0.73 23.48
CA LEU A 109 -7.28 -0.16 23.03
C LEU A 109 -7.11 1.30 22.63
N PHE A 110 -6.58 2.14 23.53
CA PHE A 110 -6.38 3.56 23.26
C PHE A 110 -5.46 3.81 22.06
N TRP A 111 -4.31 3.14 22.02
CA TRP A 111 -3.35 3.30 20.92
C TRP A 111 -3.95 2.91 19.57
N ARG A 112 -4.59 1.75 19.48
CA ARG A 112 -5.19 1.29 18.21
C ARG A 112 -6.34 2.20 17.77
N THR A 113 -7.17 2.67 18.70
CA THR A 113 -8.24 3.63 18.38
C THR A 113 -7.66 4.97 17.88
N ILE A 114 -6.64 5.50 18.54
CA ILE A 114 -5.96 6.73 18.09
C ILE A 114 -5.35 6.52 16.71
N TYR A 115 -4.68 5.39 16.48
CA TYR A 115 -4.11 5.07 15.17
C TYR A 115 -5.19 5.05 14.07
N VAL A 116 -6.31 4.37 14.30
CA VAL A 116 -7.42 4.33 13.34
C VAL A 116 -7.93 5.74 13.06
N ILE A 117 -8.25 6.52 14.10
CA ILE A 117 -8.72 7.91 13.98
C ILE A 117 -7.74 8.76 13.16
N CYS A 118 -6.44 8.71 13.48
CA CYS A 118 -5.40 9.43 12.75
C CYS A 118 -5.34 9.03 11.27
N THR A 119 -5.34 7.72 10.98
CA THR A 119 -5.31 7.24 9.59
C THR A 119 -6.58 7.62 8.81
N THR A 120 -7.75 7.63 9.46
CA THR A 120 -9.01 8.08 8.85
C THR A 120 -8.99 9.57 8.54
N ILE A 121 -8.52 10.40 9.47
CA ILE A 121 -8.37 11.85 9.24
C ILE A 121 -7.39 12.10 8.10
N LEU A 122 -6.25 11.40 8.08
CA LEU A 122 -5.27 11.54 7.00
C LEU A 122 -5.86 11.15 5.64
N ALA A 123 -6.64 10.06 5.58
CA ALA A 123 -7.33 9.63 4.37
C ALA A 123 -8.37 10.65 3.89
N MET A 124 -9.08 11.32 4.82
CA MET A 124 -10.03 12.40 4.49
C MET A 124 -9.31 13.68 3.99
N LEU A 125 -8.14 14.00 4.54
CA LEU A 125 -7.36 15.18 4.15
C LEU A 125 -6.67 15.02 2.79
N PHE A 126 -6.28 13.80 2.42
CA PHE A 126 -5.56 13.52 1.17
C PHE A 126 -6.26 12.43 0.34
N PRO A 127 -7.42 12.71 -0.28
CA PRO A 127 -8.18 11.74 -1.07
C PRO A 127 -7.60 11.52 -2.48
N PHE A 128 -6.27 11.58 -2.64
CA PHE A 128 -5.58 11.48 -3.93
C PHE A 128 -4.91 10.13 -4.12
N PHE A 129 -5.73 9.07 -4.12
CA PHE A 129 -5.26 7.68 -4.15
C PHE A 129 -4.19 7.41 -5.21
N ASN A 130 -4.45 7.78 -6.48
CA ASN A 130 -3.54 7.51 -7.59
C ASN A 130 -2.18 8.19 -7.44
N ASN A 131 -2.16 9.46 -7.03
CA ASN A 131 -0.91 10.21 -6.87
C ASN A 131 -0.09 9.69 -5.68
N ILE A 132 -0.76 9.34 -4.58
CA ILE A 132 -0.09 8.81 -3.37
C ILE A 132 0.47 7.42 -3.63
N VAL A 133 -0.31 6.53 -4.24
CA VAL A 133 0.14 5.17 -4.59
C VAL A 133 1.27 5.23 -5.62
N GLY A 134 1.18 6.11 -6.62
CA GLY A 134 2.26 6.35 -7.57
C GLY A 134 3.55 6.83 -6.90
N LEU A 135 3.44 7.79 -5.97
CA LEU A 135 4.56 8.32 -5.22
C LEU A 135 5.23 7.27 -4.33
N ILE A 136 4.45 6.60 -3.47
CA ILE A 136 4.96 5.58 -2.55
C ILE A 136 5.54 4.40 -3.35
N GLY A 137 4.84 3.97 -4.40
CA GLY A 137 5.28 2.90 -5.28
C GLY A 137 6.62 3.21 -5.94
N ALA A 138 6.75 4.38 -6.58
CA ALA A 138 8.00 4.78 -7.23
C ALA A 138 9.14 4.98 -6.23
N ALA A 139 8.87 5.58 -5.07
CA ALA A 139 9.89 5.81 -4.03
C ALA A 139 10.38 4.48 -3.42
N ALA A 140 9.51 3.50 -3.23
CA ALA A 140 9.86 2.20 -2.67
C ALA A 140 10.45 1.23 -3.70
N PHE A 141 10.04 1.34 -4.97
CA PHE A 141 10.41 0.40 -6.04
C PHE A 141 11.93 0.31 -6.25
N TRP A 142 12.61 1.45 -6.46
CA TRP A 142 14.06 1.40 -6.70
C TRP A 142 14.86 0.80 -5.54
N PRO A 143 14.76 1.29 -4.29
CA PRO A 143 15.58 0.77 -3.22
C PRO A 143 15.22 -0.68 -2.87
N LEU A 144 13.93 -0.98 -2.69
CA LEU A 144 13.48 -2.26 -2.13
C LEU A 144 13.37 -3.39 -3.16
N THR A 145 12.96 -3.09 -4.39
CA THR A 145 12.71 -4.12 -5.42
C THR A 145 13.92 -4.32 -6.33
N VAL A 146 14.68 -3.26 -6.61
CA VAL A 146 15.78 -3.31 -7.59
C VAL A 146 17.15 -3.28 -6.91
N TYR A 147 17.48 -2.19 -6.22
CA TYR A 147 18.82 -1.95 -5.69
C TYR A 147 19.22 -2.98 -4.63
N PHE A 148 18.48 -3.10 -3.52
CA PHE A 148 18.88 -4.01 -2.43
C PHE A 148 19.00 -5.47 -2.89
N PRO A 149 18.01 -6.08 -3.58
CA PRO A 149 18.14 -7.46 -4.03
C PRO A 149 19.30 -7.67 -5.00
N THR A 150 19.55 -6.71 -5.90
CA THR A 150 20.64 -6.79 -6.88
C THR A 150 22.01 -6.70 -6.20
N GLU A 151 22.20 -5.76 -5.27
CA GLU A 151 23.45 -5.64 -4.51
C GLU A 151 23.67 -6.85 -3.60
N MET A 152 22.62 -7.36 -2.95
CA MET A 152 22.70 -8.59 -2.16
C MET A 152 23.12 -9.78 -3.02
N TYR A 153 22.60 -9.89 -4.25
CA TYR A 153 22.97 -10.94 -5.19
C TYR A 153 24.44 -10.82 -5.64
N ILE A 154 24.90 -9.61 -5.99
CA ILE A 154 26.30 -9.36 -6.38
C ILE A 154 27.25 -9.70 -5.22
N ALA A 155 26.95 -9.26 -4.01
CA ALA A 155 27.76 -9.52 -2.81
C ALA A 155 27.80 -11.01 -2.47
N ARG A 156 26.67 -11.72 -2.56
CA ARG A 156 26.59 -13.16 -2.26
C ARG A 156 27.25 -14.04 -3.31
N SER A 157 27.18 -13.66 -4.58
CA SER A 157 27.78 -14.42 -5.68
C SER A 157 29.28 -14.15 -5.87
N LYS A 158 29.86 -13.19 -5.11
CA LYS A 158 31.25 -12.71 -5.27
C LYS A 158 31.57 -12.41 -6.73
N MET A 159 30.64 -11.73 -7.40
CA MET A 159 30.71 -11.51 -8.84
C MET A 159 31.93 -10.66 -9.19
N PRO A 160 32.75 -11.06 -10.18
CA PRO A 160 33.88 -10.24 -10.60
C PRO A 160 33.38 -8.91 -11.19
N SER A 161 33.98 -7.82 -10.71
CA SER A 161 33.74 -6.48 -11.25
C SER A 161 34.02 -6.48 -12.75
N PHE A 162 33.18 -5.77 -13.53
CA PHE A 162 33.24 -5.68 -14.99
C PHE A 162 32.88 -6.95 -15.78
N SER A 163 32.37 -8.01 -15.14
CA SER A 163 31.69 -9.07 -15.88
C SER A 163 30.48 -8.54 -16.64
N LEU A 164 30.17 -9.13 -17.81
CA LEU A 164 28.97 -8.76 -18.58
C LEU A 164 27.69 -8.77 -17.72
N ARG A 165 27.53 -9.79 -16.87
CA ARG A 165 26.38 -9.89 -15.94
C ARG A 165 26.37 -8.76 -14.91
N TRP A 166 27.54 -8.38 -14.40
CA TRP A 166 27.68 -7.27 -13.45
C TRP A 166 27.29 -5.95 -14.08
N ILE A 167 27.76 -5.69 -15.31
CA ILE A 167 27.42 -4.49 -16.09
C ILE A 167 25.90 -4.45 -16.35
N MET A 168 25.30 -5.55 -16.81
CA MET A 168 23.85 -5.61 -17.05
C MET A 168 23.03 -5.29 -15.80
N LEU A 169 23.38 -5.88 -14.65
CA LEU A 169 22.69 -5.64 -13.38
C LEU A 169 22.85 -4.19 -12.90
N ARG A 170 24.04 -3.62 -13.05
CA ARG A 170 24.31 -2.23 -12.68
C ARG A 170 23.56 -1.26 -13.59
N THR A 171 23.56 -1.50 -14.90
CA THR A 171 22.79 -0.71 -15.87
C THR A 171 21.29 -0.78 -15.60
N LEU A 172 20.74 -1.97 -15.34
CA LEU A 172 19.33 -2.14 -14.97
C LEU A 172 18.98 -1.29 -13.73
N THR A 173 19.81 -1.36 -12.70
CA THR A 173 19.61 -0.59 -11.46
C THR A 173 19.63 0.91 -11.69
N SER A 174 20.55 1.40 -12.54
CA SER A 174 20.63 2.83 -12.90
C SER A 174 19.43 3.28 -13.74
N VAL A 175 18.99 2.48 -14.71
CA VAL A 175 17.81 2.80 -15.53
C VAL A 175 16.55 2.85 -14.67
N CYS A 176 16.36 1.86 -13.79
CA CYS A 176 15.24 1.85 -12.85
C CYS A 176 15.28 3.04 -11.88
N LEU A 177 16.46 3.53 -11.50
CA LEU A 177 16.59 4.74 -10.68
C LEU A 177 16.01 5.95 -11.40
N VAL A 178 16.43 6.18 -12.65
CA VAL A 178 15.97 7.31 -13.45
C VAL A 178 14.45 7.23 -13.64
N ILE A 179 13.91 6.07 -14.00
CA ILE A 179 12.47 5.85 -14.14
C ILE A 179 11.73 6.18 -12.83
N SER A 180 12.26 5.73 -11.69
CA SER A 180 11.65 5.97 -10.39
C SER A 180 11.66 7.45 -10.03
N LEU A 181 12.75 8.16 -10.28
CA LEU A 181 12.84 9.61 -10.04
C LEU A 181 11.85 10.40 -10.90
N LEU A 182 11.71 10.04 -12.18
CA LEU A 182 10.73 10.64 -13.07
C LEU A 182 9.29 10.37 -12.60
N ALA A 183 9.00 9.13 -12.16
CA ALA A 183 7.69 8.77 -11.64
C ALA A 183 7.35 9.47 -10.31
N VAL A 184 8.34 9.64 -9.43
CA VAL A 184 8.22 10.45 -8.20
C VAL A 184 7.91 11.90 -8.58
N ALA A 185 8.68 12.50 -9.50
CA ALA A 185 8.45 13.88 -9.94
C ALA A 185 7.04 14.08 -10.53
N GLY A 186 6.59 13.16 -11.38
CA GLY A 186 5.24 13.20 -11.95
C GLY A 186 4.14 13.07 -10.88
N SER A 187 4.33 12.17 -9.90
CA SER A 187 3.38 11.97 -8.80
C SER A 187 3.32 13.18 -7.87
N VAL A 188 4.46 13.82 -7.58
CA VAL A 188 4.53 15.06 -6.79
C VAL A 188 3.84 16.20 -7.53
N GLN A 189 4.10 16.37 -8.83
CA GLN A 189 3.43 17.39 -9.63
C GLN A 189 1.91 17.19 -9.64
N GLY A 190 1.46 15.93 -9.81
CA GLY A 190 0.05 15.55 -9.73
C GLY A 190 -0.54 15.90 -8.37
N LEU A 191 0.15 15.57 -7.28
CA LEU A 191 -0.28 15.84 -5.91
C LEU A 191 -0.39 17.35 -5.64
N VAL A 192 0.61 18.15 -6.03
CA VAL A 192 0.59 19.62 -5.87
C VAL A 192 -0.61 20.21 -6.61
N LYS A 193 -0.83 19.82 -7.87
CA LYS A 193 -1.97 20.30 -8.66
C LYS A 193 -3.32 19.92 -8.03
N SER A 194 -3.40 18.73 -7.45
CA SER A 194 -4.59 18.25 -6.76
C SER A 194 -4.85 18.99 -5.45
N VAL A 195 -3.83 19.21 -4.63
CA VAL A 195 -3.93 19.91 -3.34
C VAL A 195 -4.33 21.38 -3.52
N THR A 196 -3.73 22.09 -4.49
CA THR A 196 -4.07 23.51 -4.74
C THR A 196 -5.53 23.71 -5.15
N LYS A 197 -6.15 22.71 -5.78
CA LYS A 197 -7.58 22.76 -6.18
C LYS A 197 -8.53 22.25 -5.11
N PHE A 198 -8.02 21.50 -4.14
CA PHE A 198 -8.84 20.82 -3.16
C PHE A 198 -9.20 21.76 -2.00
N LYS A 199 -10.49 21.88 -1.73
CA LYS A 199 -11.01 22.57 -0.55
C LYS A 199 -11.41 21.49 0.48
N PRO A 200 -10.68 21.36 1.61
CA PRO A 200 -11.02 20.37 2.62
C PRO A 200 -12.45 20.57 3.11
N PHE A 201 -13.20 19.47 3.25
CA PHE A 201 -14.52 19.44 3.89
C PHE A 201 -15.63 20.29 3.25
N HIS A 202 -15.47 20.72 1.99
CA HIS A 202 -16.57 21.31 1.23
C HIS A 202 -17.39 20.22 0.54
N SER A 203 -18.69 20.13 0.84
CA SER A 203 -19.61 19.31 0.07
C SER A 203 -19.83 19.93 -1.31
N VAL A 204 -19.72 19.12 -2.36
CA VAL A 204 -20.26 19.50 -3.67
C VAL A 204 -21.78 19.37 -3.54
N SER A 205 -22.45 20.48 -3.24
CA SER A 205 -23.91 20.62 -3.39
C SER A 205 -24.24 20.89 -4.84
#